data_AF-J3MWI7-F1
#
_entry.id   AF-J3MWI7-F1
#
_cell.length_a   1.000
_cell.length_b   1.000
_cell.length_c   1.000
_cell.angle_alpha   90.00
_cell.angle_beta   90.00
_cell.angle_gamma   90.00
#
_symmetry.space_group_name_H-M   'P 1'
#
loop_
_entity.id
_entity.type
_entity.pdbx_description
1 polymer ?
#
loop_
_entity_poly.entity_id
_entity_poly.type
_entity_poly.pdbx_seq_one_letter_code
_entity_poly.pdbx_strand_id
1 'polypeptide(L)'
;MSRSIGDAYLKPYVSAVPEVTVTDRSDGDECLILASDGLWDVVSNEAACEVAQACLRRGRQRWCAEAAALLTKLALARRSSDNISVVVVDLRRTNTL
;
A
#
# COMPACT_ATOMS: atom_id res chain seq x y z
N MET A 1 3.00 -3.41 17.88
CA MET A 1 3.71 -2.20 17.39
C MET A 1 4.41 -1.50 18.54
N SER A 2 5.59 -0.92 18.35
CA SER A 2 6.27 -0.09 19.39
C SER A 2 5.88 1.39 19.32
N ARG A 3 5.09 1.78 18.31
CA ARG A 3 4.59 3.14 18.12
C ARG A 3 3.12 3.10 17.71
N SER A 4 2.29 3.96 18.28
CA SER A 4 0.87 4.09 17.96
C SER A 4 0.34 5.47 18.32
N ILE A 5 -0.71 5.88 17.60
CA ILE A 5 -1.58 6.99 18.03
C ILE A 5 -2.58 6.41 19.04
N GLY A 6 -2.72 7.05 20.19
CA GLY A 6 -3.50 6.50 21.31
C GLY A 6 -2.61 5.74 22.31
N ASP A 7 -3.13 4.64 22.85
CA ASP A 7 -2.48 3.81 23.89
C ASP A 7 -1.88 4.62 25.03
N ALA A 8 -2.65 5.58 25.55
CA ALA A 8 -2.18 6.51 26.59
C ALA A 8 -1.66 5.78 27.84
N TYR A 9 -2.27 4.64 28.19
CA TYR A 9 -1.89 3.82 29.33
C TYR A 9 -0.54 3.09 29.16
N LEU A 10 0.01 3.03 27.94
CA LEU A 10 1.32 2.42 27.64
C LEU A 10 2.44 3.44 27.43
N LYS A 11 2.17 4.75 27.58
CA LYS A 11 3.22 5.77 27.48
C LYS A 11 4.13 5.70 28.73
N PRO A 12 5.47 5.85 28.57
CA PRO A 12 6.18 6.27 27.36
C PRO A 12 6.69 5.12 26.47
N TYR A 13 6.41 3.86 26.79
CA TYR A 13 6.98 2.69 26.10
C TYR A 13 6.50 2.53 24.66
N VAL A 14 5.25 2.91 24.36
CA VAL A 14 4.70 2.96 23.01
C VAL A 14 4.70 4.42 22.52
N SER A 15 5.56 4.79 21.56
CA SER A 15 5.70 6.19 21.14
C SER A 15 4.56 6.65 20.21
N ALA A 16 4.14 7.92 20.29
CA ALA A 16 3.25 8.55 19.30
C ALA A 16 4.02 9.35 18.22
N VAL A 17 5.36 9.36 18.29
CA VAL A 17 6.21 10.12 17.37
C VAL A 17 6.43 9.29 16.09
N PRO A 18 6.03 9.81 14.91
CA PRO A 18 6.22 9.10 13.66
C PRO A 18 7.70 9.08 13.23
N GLU A 19 8.01 8.19 12.30
CA GLU A 19 9.21 8.30 11.47
C GLU A 19 8.81 8.94 10.14
N VAL A 20 9.63 9.87 9.64
CA VAL A 20 9.31 10.63 8.43
C VAL A 20 10.42 10.42 7.41
N THR A 21 10.03 9.95 6.23
CA THR A 21 10.90 9.79 5.06
C THR A 21 10.41 10.70 3.94
N VAL A 22 11.35 11.39 3.27
CA VAL A 22 11.07 12.20 2.08
C VAL A 22 11.91 11.63 0.94
N THR A 23 11.26 11.33 -0.17
CA THR A 23 11.89 10.72 -1.34
C THR A 23 11.51 11.52 -2.58
N ASP A 24 12.51 11.93 -3.36
CA ASP A 24 12.29 12.59 -4.64
C ASP A 24 11.73 11.60 -5.68
N ARG A 25 10.77 12.08 -6.47
CA ARG A 25 10.17 11.25 -7.51
C ARG A 25 11.08 11.10 -8.72
N SER A 26 11.06 9.91 -9.30
CA SER A 26 11.72 9.59 -10.56
C SER A 26 10.70 9.26 -11.65
N ASP A 27 11.14 9.33 -12.90
CA ASP A 27 10.31 8.93 -14.05
C ASP A 27 10.06 7.41 -14.09
N GLY A 28 10.82 6.64 -13.31
CA GLY A 28 10.63 5.20 -13.12
C GLY A 28 9.59 4.85 -12.06
N ASP A 29 9.05 5.83 -11.32
CA ASP A 29 8.08 5.55 -10.27
C ASP A 29 6.71 5.25 -10.89
N GLU A 30 6.29 3.99 -10.81
CA GLU A 30 5.02 3.55 -11.41
C GLU A 30 3.84 3.71 -10.45
N CYS A 31 4.00 3.31 -9.18
CA CYS A 31 2.93 3.38 -8.20
C CYS A 31 3.43 3.43 -6.76
N LEU A 32 2.55 3.90 -5.87
CA LEU A 32 2.68 3.79 -4.42
C LEU A 32 1.55 2.92 -3.88
N ILE A 33 1.89 1.95 -3.03
CA ILE A 33 0.93 1.07 -2.34
C ILE A 33 1.01 1.35 -0.85
N LEU A 34 -0.14 1.68 -0.24
CA LEU A 34 -0.30 1.78 1.21
C LEU A 34 -1.32 0.72 1.63
N ALA A 35 -1.01 -0.08 2.65
CA ALA A 35 -1.94 -1.09 3.14
C ALA A 35 -1.71 -1.42 4.62
N SER A 36 -2.72 -2.02 5.24
CA SER A 36 -2.60 -2.64 6.57
C SER A 36 -1.75 -3.93 6.50
N ASP A 37 -1.28 -4.38 7.66
CA ASP A 37 -0.60 -5.67 7.88
C ASP A 37 -1.44 -6.86 7.39
N GLY A 38 -2.77 -6.78 7.43
CA GLY A 38 -3.63 -7.79 6.80
C GLY A 38 -3.28 -8.10 5.33
N LEU A 39 -2.68 -7.18 4.57
CA LEU A 39 -2.06 -7.47 3.26
C LEU A 39 -0.64 -8.03 3.42
N TRP A 40 0.22 -7.29 4.12
CA TRP A 40 1.66 -7.50 4.14
C TRP A 40 2.11 -8.77 4.88
N ASP A 41 1.28 -9.29 5.79
CA ASP A 41 1.53 -10.55 6.49
C ASP A 41 1.52 -11.76 5.54
N VAL A 42 0.84 -11.66 4.40
CA VAL A 42 0.66 -12.77 3.45
C VAL A 42 1.07 -12.45 2.00
N VAL A 43 1.34 -11.19 1.68
CA VAL A 43 1.80 -10.73 0.35
C VAL A 43 3.11 -9.97 0.49
N SER A 44 4.14 -10.38 -0.26
CA SER A 44 5.42 -9.66 -0.29
C SER A 44 5.32 -8.37 -1.10
N ASN A 45 6.25 -7.45 -0.86
CA ASN A 45 6.35 -6.19 -1.59
C ASN A 45 6.44 -6.41 -3.11
N GLU A 46 7.24 -7.39 -3.54
CA GLU A 46 7.46 -7.71 -4.95
C GLU A 46 6.17 -8.22 -5.59
N ALA A 47 5.49 -9.17 -4.94
CA ALA A 47 4.22 -9.71 -5.42
C ALA A 47 3.13 -8.62 -5.50
N ALA A 48 3.10 -7.70 -4.53
CA ALA A 48 2.16 -6.59 -4.55
C ALA A 48 2.43 -5.63 -5.72
N CYS A 49 3.69 -5.29 -5.95
CA CYS A 49 4.12 -4.47 -7.08
C CYS A 49 3.77 -5.13 -8.43
N GLU A 50 4.02 -6.43 -8.60
CA GLU A 50 3.68 -7.16 -9.82
C GLU A 50 2.17 -7.08 -10.15
N VAL A 51 1.32 -7.29 -9.14
CA VAL A 51 -0.14 -7.20 -9.29
C VAL A 51 -0.56 -5.78 -9.65
N ALA A 52 -0.03 -4.77 -8.97
CA ALA A 52 -0.35 -3.38 -9.24
C ALA A 52 0.08 -2.96 -10.65
N GLN A 53 1.30 -3.31 -11.06
CA GLN A 53 1.85 -3.04 -12.39
C GLN A 53 1.02 -3.68 -13.50
N ALA A 54 0.62 -4.95 -13.33
CA ALA A 54 -0.19 -5.67 -14.31
C ALA A 54 -1.54 -4.95 -14.58
N CYS A 55 -2.12 -4.32 -13.56
CA CYS A 55 -3.35 -3.53 -13.68
C CYS A 55 -3.08 -2.18 -14.35
N LEU A 56 -2.07 -1.44 -13.85
CA LEU A 56 -1.80 -0.07 -14.28
C LEU A 56 -1.34 0.04 -15.73
N ARG A 57 -0.66 -0.98 -16.27
CA ARG A 57 -0.26 -1.03 -17.70
C ARG A 57 -1.42 -0.92 -18.68
N ARG A 58 -2.66 -1.11 -18.23
CA ARG A 58 -3.86 -1.02 -19.07
C ARG A 58 -4.50 0.39 -19.14
N GLY A 59 -3.92 1.39 -18.45
CA GLY A 59 -3.89 2.79 -18.91
C GLY A 59 -5.04 3.75 -18.55
N ARG A 60 -5.76 3.61 -17.42
CA ARG A 60 -6.76 4.61 -16.95
C ARG A 60 -6.75 4.75 -15.40
N GLN A 61 -7.53 5.67 -14.85
CA GLN A 61 -7.70 5.82 -13.39
C GLN A 61 -8.43 4.63 -12.72
N ARG A 62 -9.38 3.99 -13.43
CA ARG A 62 -10.14 2.82 -12.92
C ARG A 62 -9.23 1.64 -12.49
N TRP A 63 -8.00 1.59 -13.00
CA TRP A 63 -7.09 0.48 -12.79
C TRP A 63 -6.39 0.52 -11.42
N CYS A 64 -6.35 1.68 -10.75
CA CYS A 64 -5.90 1.75 -9.34
C CYS A 64 -6.88 1.02 -8.41
N ALA A 65 -8.18 1.25 -8.60
CA ALA A 65 -9.22 0.58 -7.84
C ALA A 65 -9.23 -0.95 -8.10
N GLU A 66 -8.97 -1.35 -9.35
CA GLU A 66 -8.82 -2.77 -9.69
C GLU A 66 -7.58 -3.40 -9.05
N ALA A 67 -6.43 -2.71 -9.09
CA ALA A 67 -5.21 -3.15 -8.41
C ALA A 67 -5.44 -3.34 -6.91
N ALA A 68 -6.03 -2.35 -6.23
CA ALA A 68 -6.35 -2.43 -4.81
C ALA A 68 -7.30 -3.61 -4.52
N ALA A 69 -8.35 -3.79 -5.32
CA ALA A 69 -9.30 -4.88 -5.15
C ALA A 69 -8.65 -6.27 -5.38
N LEU A 70 -7.73 -6.39 -6.34
CA LEU A 70 -7.00 -7.64 -6.59
C LEU A 70 -6.00 -7.96 -5.48
N LEU A 71 -5.30 -6.96 -4.94
CA LEU A 71 -4.44 -7.13 -3.77
C LEU A 71 -5.22 -7.62 -2.56
N THR A 72 -6.39 -7.02 -2.28
CA THR A 72 -7.28 -7.48 -1.20
C THR A 72 -7.74 -8.91 -1.43
N LYS A 73 -8.16 -9.27 -2.65
CA LYS A 73 -8.55 -10.64 -3.00
C LYS A 73 -7.39 -11.63 -2.87
N LEU A 74 -6.18 -11.22 -3.23
CA LEU A 74 -4.99 -12.05 -3.10
C LEU A 74 -4.68 -12.35 -1.64
N ALA A 75 -4.73 -11.35 -0.75
CA ALA A 75 -4.56 -11.57 0.68
C ALA A 75 -5.64 -12.50 1.27
N LEU A 76 -6.90 -12.34 0.87
CA LEU A 76 -7.98 -13.26 1.25
C LEU A 76 -7.72 -14.68 0.75
N ALA A 77 -7.30 -14.84 -0.51
CA ALA A 77 -6.97 -16.14 -1.08
C ALA A 77 -5.77 -16.81 -0.38
N ARG A 78 -4.84 -16.00 0.13
CA ARG A 78 -3.71 -16.45 0.97
C ARG A 78 -4.06 -16.58 2.45
N ARG A 79 -5.35 -16.56 2.80
CA ARG A 79 -5.89 -16.80 4.15
C ARG A 79 -5.44 -15.77 5.18
N SER A 80 -5.30 -14.50 4.78
CA SER A 80 -5.23 -13.43 5.76
C SER A 80 -6.47 -13.47 6.66
N SER A 81 -6.25 -13.38 7.97
CA SER A 81 -7.28 -13.44 9.00
C SER A 81 -7.56 -12.08 9.64
N ASP A 82 -7.04 -11.00 9.06
CA ASP A 82 -7.18 -9.64 9.57
C ASP A 82 -8.03 -8.75 8.64
N ASN A 83 -8.32 -7.54 9.09
CA ASN A 83 -8.88 -6.49 8.26
C ASN A 83 -7.85 -6.04 7.20
N ILE A 84 -8.29 -5.99 5.95
CA ILE A 84 -7.44 -5.66 4.81
C ILE A 84 -7.90 -4.34 4.22
N SER A 85 -7.05 -3.33 4.28
CA SER A 85 -7.24 -2.04 3.60
C SER A 85 -6.07 -1.78 2.67
N VAL A 86 -6.35 -1.40 1.42
CA VAL A 86 -5.32 -1.15 0.40
C VAL A 86 -5.65 0.12 -0.38
N VAL A 87 -4.66 0.99 -0.55
CA VAL A 87 -4.69 2.19 -1.39
C VAL A 87 -3.57 2.05 -2.42
N VAL A 88 -3.91 2.22 -3.70
CA VAL A 88 -2.95 2.24 -4.81
C VAL A 88 -3.01 3.61 -5.49
N VAL A 89 -1.85 4.24 -5.66
CA VAL A 89 -1.69 5.55 -6.30
C VAL A 89 -0.86 5.37 -7.57
N ASP A 90 -1.39 5.77 -8.72
CA ASP A 90 -0.63 5.84 -9.98
C ASP A 90 0.32 7.04 -9.93
N LEU A 91 1.62 6.78 -10.04
CA LEU A 91 2.67 7.80 -10.03
C LEU A 91 3.17 8.13 -11.44
N ARG A 92 2.62 7.54 -12.50
CA ARG A 92 3.06 7.89 -13.85
C ARG A 92 2.57 9.29 -14.21
N ARG A 93 3.40 10.06 -14.92
CA ARG A 93 2.97 11.37 -15.43
C ARG A 93 1.84 11.18 -16.43
N THR A 94 0.66 11.70 -16.13
CA THR A 94 -0.35 12.00 -17.15
C THR A 94 0.17 13.15 -18.00
N ASN A 95 0.63 12.85 -19.22
CA ASN A 95 0.82 13.88 -20.24
C ASN A 95 -0.56 14.41 -20.64
N THR A 96 -1.06 15.39 -19.91
CA THR A 96 -2.07 16.33 -20.43
C THR A 96 -1.34 17.28 -21.37
N LEU A 97 -1.42 16.98 -22.68
CA LEU A 97 -1.37 18.01 -23.72
C LEU A 97 -2.73 18.68 -23.80
#